data_AF-A0AAW1GN08-F1
#
_entry.id   AF-A0AAW1GN08-F1
#
_cell.length_a   1.000
_cell.length_b   1.000
_cell.length_c   1.000
_cell.angle_alpha   90.00
_cell.angle_beta   90.00
_cell.angle_gamma   90.00
#
_symmetry.space_group_name_H-M   'P 1'
#
loop_
_entity.id
_entity.type
_entity.pdbx_description
1 polymer ?
#
loop_
_entity_poly.entity_id
_entity_poly.type
_entity_poly.pdbx_seq_one_letter_code
_entity_poly.pdbx_strand_id
1 'polypeptide(L)'
;MVVTRPVTPGSGRVGWRKRLVEDWVSMYLVVRMEAKVFRVYKLTEEYKSKYWKEIKGFDSEKVLFMSRDCYFFRYTSVGNRYYKNCIVFSEAGFPKYENNDSWDFKCEDVIWVLRLSDGSFGRVGESVDFPDIDWSPPSWIFYACDCDCVTLWKGRKSIREYVVYLF
;
A
#
# COMPACT_ATOMS: atom_id res chain seq x y z
N MET A 1 17.18 -20.48 -9.32
CA MET A 1 16.31 -20.31 -8.14
C MET A 1 14.99 -20.98 -8.44
N VAL A 2 14.61 -22.01 -7.68
CA VAL A 2 13.34 -22.73 -7.88
C VAL A 2 12.49 -22.48 -6.65
N VAL A 3 11.33 -21.84 -6.82
CA VAL A 3 10.32 -21.74 -5.78
C VAL A 3 9.73 -23.13 -5.60
N THR A 4 10.17 -23.86 -4.57
CA THR A 4 9.78 -25.27 -4.38
C THR A 4 8.40 -25.41 -3.75
N ARG A 5 7.91 -24.39 -3.05
CA ARG A 5 6.56 -24.34 -2.45
C ARG A 5 6.01 -22.91 -2.46
N PRO A 6 4.71 -22.73 -2.70
CA PRO A 6 4.08 -21.43 -2.63
C PRO A 6 4.00 -20.94 -1.18
N VAL A 7 4.29 -19.65 -0.97
CA VAL A 7 4.27 -18.97 0.36
C VAL A 7 2.92 -19.09 1.05
N THR A 8 1.88 -18.95 0.25
CA THR A 8 0.49 -19.12 0.62
C THR A 8 -0.17 -19.90 -0.51
N PRO A 9 -1.16 -20.76 -0.22
CA PRO A 9 -1.88 -21.49 -1.25
C PRO A 9 -2.26 -20.59 -2.43
N GLY A 10 -2.10 -21.09 -3.65
CA GLY A 10 -2.75 -20.52 -4.81
C GLY A 10 -4.24 -20.72 -4.62
N SER A 11 -4.96 -19.66 -4.26
CA SER A 11 -6.40 -19.75 -4.10
C SER A 11 -6.99 -18.63 -4.94
N GLY A 12 -7.68 -19.03 -6.01
CA GLY A 12 -8.69 -18.19 -6.65
C GLY A 12 -9.95 -18.05 -5.77
N ARG A 13 -9.85 -18.31 -4.45
CA ARG A 13 -10.96 -18.03 -3.54
C ARG A 13 -11.20 -16.53 -3.57
N VAL A 14 -12.46 -16.18 -3.80
CA VAL A 14 -12.98 -14.81 -3.78
C VAL A 14 -12.45 -14.10 -2.53
N GLY A 15 -11.60 -13.08 -2.74
CA GLY A 15 -11.10 -12.23 -1.65
C GLY A 15 -9.60 -12.31 -1.36
N TRP A 16 -8.91 -13.39 -1.73
CA TRP A 16 -7.46 -13.49 -1.52
C TRP A 16 -6.73 -12.73 -2.62
N ARG A 17 -5.99 -11.69 -2.24
CA ARG A 17 -5.26 -10.80 -3.16
C ARG A 17 -3.83 -10.61 -2.65
N LYS A 18 -2.85 -10.67 -3.54
CA LYS A 18 -1.43 -10.58 -3.22
C LYS A 18 -0.78 -9.45 -4.02
N ARG A 19 0.09 -8.69 -3.38
CA ARG A 19 0.94 -7.67 -3.99
C ARG A 19 2.39 -7.94 -3.64
N LEU A 20 3.21 -8.05 -4.68
CA LEU A 20 4.65 -8.02 -4.54
C LEU A 20 5.09 -6.56 -4.61
N VAL A 21 5.80 -6.11 -3.59
CA VAL A 21 6.30 -4.73 -3.52
C VAL A 21 7.78 -4.74 -3.19
N GLU A 22 8.51 -3.83 -3.81
CA GLU A 22 9.95 -3.69 -3.63
C GLU A 22 10.28 -2.36 -2.93
N ASP A 23 11.31 -2.44 -2.11
CA ASP A 23 12.05 -1.34 -1.52
C ASP A 23 13.51 -1.50 -1.96
N TRP A 24 14.34 -0.46 -1.81
CA TRP A 24 15.71 -0.43 -2.33
C TRP A 24 16.53 -1.71 -2.12
N VAL A 25 16.40 -2.34 -0.95
CA VAL A 25 17.17 -3.54 -0.57
C VAL A 25 16.29 -4.69 -0.08
N SER A 26 14.97 -4.59 -0.26
CA SER A 26 14.03 -5.53 0.37
C SER A 26 12.81 -5.76 -0.51
N MET A 27 12.36 -7.00 -0.56
CA MET A 27 11.15 -7.39 -1.27
C MET A 27 10.12 -7.87 -0.25
N TYR A 28 8.89 -7.42 -0.42
CA TYR A 28 7.78 -7.76 0.46
C TYR A 28 6.62 -8.34 -0.34
N LEU A 29 5.94 -9.32 0.26
CA LEU A 29 4.69 -9.88 -0.25
C LEU A 29 3.58 -9.50 0.73
N VAL A 30 2.66 -8.66 0.29
CA VAL A 30 1.46 -8.28 1.05
C VAL A 30 0.31 -9.16 0.60
N VAL A 31 -0.29 -9.90 1.52
CA VAL A 31 -1.42 -10.79 1.27
C VAL A 31 -2.64 -10.25 2.01
N ARG A 32 -3.66 -9.84 1.26
CA ARG A 32 -5.02 -9.57 1.75
C ARG A 32 -5.82 -10.86 1.60
N MET A 33 -6.19 -11.52 2.69
CA MET A 33 -6.94 -12.78 2.64
C MET A 33 -8.45 -12.51 2.57
N GLU A 34 -8.94 -11.65 3.45
CA GLU A 34 -10.32 -11.17 3.47
C GLU A 34 -10.30 -9.65 3.50
N ALA A 35 -11.47 -8.99 3.48
CA ALA A 35 -11.53 -7.53 3.39
C ALA A 35 -10.67 -6.80 4.44
N LYS A 36 -10.49 -7.40 5.63
CA LYS A 36 -9.79 -6.84 6.79
C LYS A 36 -8.60 -7.68 7.30
N VAL A 37 -8.28 -8.80 6.66
CA VAL A 37 -7.23 -9.71 7.13
C VAL A 37 -6.01 -9.61 6.22
N PHE A 38 -4.90 -9.17 6.80
CA PHE A 38 -3.66 -8.92 6.07
C PHE A 38 -2.49 -9.67 6.70
N ARG A 39 -1.57 -10.14 5.86
CA ARG A 39 -0.26 -10.65 6.27
C ARG A 39 0.81 -10.05 5.38
N VAL A 40 1.94 -9.72 5.98
CA VAL A 40 3.09 -9.15 5.28
C VAL A 40 4.27 -10.08 5.47
N TYR A 41 4.90 -10.44 4.35
CA TYR A 41 6.10 -11.26 4.35
C TYR A 41 7.26 -10.44 3.80
N LYS A 42 8.43 -10.57 4.41
CA LYS A 42 9.69 -10.06 3.85
C LYS A 42 10.45 -11.24 3.24
N LEU A 43 11.00 -11.05 2.05
CA LEU A 43 11.94 -11.99 1.47
C LEU A 43 13.26 -11.91 2.26
N THR A 44 13.63 -13.00 2.90
CA THR A 44 14.84 -13.13 3.71
C THR A 44 15.78 -14.13 3.03
N GLU A 45 17.08 -13.90 3.17
CA GLU A 45 18.13 -14.82 2.75
C GLU A 45 18.95 -15.20 3.98
N GLU A 46 19.01 -16.49 4.29
CA GLU A 46 19.88 -17.04 5.32
C GLU A 46 20.72 -18.16 4.72
N TYR A 47 22.04 -18.08 4.94
CA TYR A 47 23.04 -18.97 4.35
C TYR A 47 22.99 -19.05 2.83
N LYS A 48 22.17 -19.95 2.27
CA LYS A 48 22.03 -20.25 0.84
C LYS A 48 20.57 -20.45 0.41
N SER A 49 19.61 -20.12 1.27
CA SER A 49 18.19 -20.27 0.97
C SER A 49 17.45 -18.94 1.13
N LYS A 50 16.58 -18.66 0.17
CA LYS A 50 15.64 -17.54 0.22
C LYS A 50 14.28 -18.05 0.65
N TYR A 51 13.68 -17.39 1.62
CA TYR A 51 12.35 -17.75 2.11
C TYR A 51 11.58 -16.51 2.54
N TRP A 52 10.26 -16.66 2.62
CA TRP A 52 9.36 -15.59 3.02
C TRP A 52 9.12 -15.66 4.52
N LYS A 53 9.57 -14.64 5.24
CA LYS A 53 9.38 -14.52 6.70
C LYS A 53 8.23 -13.58 6.97
N GLU A 54 7.22 -14.04 7.72
CA GLU A 54 6.13 -13.16 8.16
C GLU A 54 6.68 -12.09 9.11
N ILE A 55 6.29 -10.84 8.88
CA ILE A 55 6.72 -9.68 9.65
C ILE A 55 5.51 -8.93 10.22
N LYS A 56 5.67 -8.35 11.41
CA LYS A 56 4.66 -7.49 12.07
C LYS A 56 4.85 -6.01 11.75
N GLY A 57 5.79 -5.70 10.87
CA GLY A 57 6.11 -4.35 10.50
C GLY A 57 7.30 -4.27 9.58
N PHE A 58 7.39 -3.15 8.87
CA PHE A 58 8.53 -2.84 8.02
C PHE A 58 9.71 -2.38 8.89
N ASP A 59 9.75 -1.08 9.15
CA ASP A 59 10.63 -0.31 10.02
C ASP A 59 9.71 0.69 10.75
N SER A 60 10.04 1.12 11.97
CA SER A 60 9.09 1.82 12.86
C SER A 60 8.53 3.10 12.24
N GLU A 61 9.27 3.72 11.32
CA GLU A 61 8.89 4.97 10.66
C GLU A 61 8.42 4.78 9.20
N LYS A 62 8.33 3.54 8.70
CA LYS A 62 8.09 3.31 7.27
C LYS A 62 6.61 3.09 6.97
N VAL A 63 6.15 3.68 5.87
CA VAL A 63 4.79 3.57 5.35
C VAL A 63 4.86 3.04 3.92
N LEU A 64 4.04 2.04 3.62
CA LEU A 64 3.85 1.54 2.26
C LEU A 64 2.58 2.17 1.68
N PHE A 65 2.70 2.89 0.59
CA PHE A 65 1.59 3.40 -0.19
C PHE A 65 1.33 2.47 -1.38
N MET A 66 0.06 2.11 -1.62
CA MET A 66 -0.31 1.24 -2.75
C MET A 66 -1.57 1.74 -3.47
N SER A 67 -1.47 1.77 -4.80
CA SER A 67 -2.58 1.96 -5.71
C SER A 67 -2.65 0.78 -6.70
N ARG A 68 -3.54 0.86 -7.69
CA ARG A 68 -3.63 -0.12 -8.77
C ARG A 68 -2.33 -0.24 -9.57
N ASP A 69 -1.71 0.89 -9.86
CA ASP A 69 -0.64 0.94 -10.87
C ASP A 69 0.73 1.21 -10.24
N CYS A 70 0.75 1.72 -9.00
CA CYS A 70 2.00 2.04 -8.32
C CYS A 70 1.99 1.63 -6.85
N TYR A 71 3.19 1.45 -6.32
CA TYR A 71 3.44 1.37 -4.90
C TYR A 71 4.76 2.07 -4.59
N PHE A 72 4.91 2.55 -3.37
CA PHE A 72 6.16 3.15 -2.93
C PHE A 72 6.23 3.18 -1.40
N PHE A 73 7.45 3.18 -0.89
CA PHE A 73 7.70 3.39 0.53
C PHE A 73 8.05 4.84 0.81
N ARG A 74 7.63 5.33 1.97
CA ARG A 74 8.03 6.64 2.50
C ARG A 74 8.29 6.53 4.00
N TYR A 75 9.28 7.28 4.47
CA TYR A 75 9.48 7.47 5.90
C TYR A 75 8.53 8.57 6.41
N THR A 76 7.88 8.34 7.56
CA THR A 76 7.11 9.38 8.23
C THR A 76 8.05 10.46 8.71
N SER A 77 7.74 11.73 8.41
CA SER A 77 8.45 12.84 9.04
C SER A 77 8.13 12.87 10.54
N VAL A 78 9.06 13.45 11.31
CA VAL A 78 8.85 13.73 12.74
C VAL A 78 7.53 14.49 12.90
N GLY A 79 6.61 13.95 13.70
CA GLY A 79 5.26 14.52 13.94
C GLY A 79 4.10 13.71 13.37
N ASN A 80 4.32 12.85 12.35
CA ASN A 80 3.25 12.05 11.78
C ASN A 80 3.17 10.63 12.38
N ARG A 81 2.84 10.57 13.68
CA ARG A 81 2.79 9.31 14.45
C ARG A 81 1.68 8.35 14.02
N TYR A 82 0.65 8.85 13.34
CA TYR A 82 -0.57 8.09 13.05
C TYR A 82 -0.36 7.01 11.99
N TYR A 83 0.62 7.21 11.10
CA TYR A 83 0.83 6.36 9.91
C TYR A 83 2.14 5.57 9.96
N LYS A 84 2.81 5.54 11.10
CA LYS A 84 4.01 4.73 11.34
C LYS A 84 3.71 3.24 11.16
N ASN A 85 4.60 2.52 10.48
CA ASN A 85 4.46 1.08 10.25
C ASN A 85 3.09 0.69 9.64
N CYS A 86 2.62 1.49 8.68
CA CYS A 86 1.31 1.32 8.05
C CYS A 86 1.40 0.95 6.57
N ILE A 87 0.32 0.35 6.08
CA ILE A 87 0.00 0.22 4.67
C ILE A 87 -1.18 1.15 4.38
N VAL A 88 -0.97 2.11 3.49
CA VAL A 88 -1.99 3.05 3.01
C VAL A 88 -2.34 2.64 1.58
N PHE A 89 -3.61 2.36 1.30
CA PHE A 89 -3.99 1.81 0.01
C PHE A 89 -5.39 2.21 -0.42
N SER A 90 -5.58 2.35 -1.74
CA SER A 90 -6.92 2.40 -2.34
C SER A 90 -7.50 0.99 -2.45
N GLU A 91 -8.82 0.84 -2.58
CA GLU A 91 -9.44 -0.48 -2.81
C GLU A 91 -8.85 -1.18 -4.06
N ALA A 92 -8.47 -0.41 -5.08
CA ALA A 92 -7.80 -0.88 -6.29
C ALA A 92 -6.33 -1.31 -6.07
N GLY A 93 -5.73 -0.95 -4.93
CA GLY A 93 -4.40 -1.40 -4.50
C GLY A 93 -4.25 -2.90 -4.39
N PHE A 94 -5.36 -3.63 -4.27
CA PHE A 94 -5.42 -5.08 -4.39
C PHE A 94 -6.44 -5.43 -5.47
N PRO A 95 -6.05 -5.58 -6.74
CA PRO A 95 -6.98 -5.95 -7.80
C PRO A 95 -7.49 -7.39 -7.60
N LYS A 96 -8.73 -7.65 -8.04
CA LYS A 96 -9.28 -9.00 -8.08
C LYS A 96 -8.58 -9.81 -9.19
N TYR A 97 -8.43 -11.12 -8.98
CA TYR A 97 -7.86 -12.03 -9.97
C TYR A 97 -8.88 -12.53 -11.01
N GLU A 98 -10.13 -12.06 -10.96
CA GLU A 98 -11.19 -12.48 -11.89
C GLU A 98 -11.06 -11.74 -13.22
N ASN A 99 -11.18 -12.47 -14.32
CA ASN A 99 -11.06 -12.01 -15.71
C ASN A 99 -12.25 -11.17 -16.21
N ASN A 100 -13.11 -10.67 -15.31
CA ASN A 100 -14.13 -9.73 -15.75
C ASN A 100 -13.48 -8.36 -15.88
N ASP A 101 -13.13 -8.04 -17.13
CA ASP A 101 -12.75 -6.72 -17.63
C ASP A 101 -13.89 -5.70 -17.47
N SER A 102 -14.75 -5.78 -16.45
CA SER A 102 -15.53 -4.62 -16.06
C SER A 102 -14.59 -3.75 -15.24
N TRP A 103 -13.97 -2.78 -15.92
CA TRP A 103 -13.14 -1.70 -15.36
C TRP A 103 -13.93 -0.81 -14.37
N ASP A 104 -15.12 -1.22 -13.96
CA ASP A 104 -16.06 -0.60 -13.03
C ASP A 104 -15.58 -0.64 -11.56
N PHE A 105 -14.27 -0.49 -11.33
CA PHE A 105 -13.88 0.19 -10.11
C PHE A 105 -14.32 1.63 -10.31
N LYS A 106 -15.54 1.95 -9.85
CA LYS A 106 -15.85 3.34 -9.51
C LYS A 106 -14.67 3.80 -8.65
N CYS A 107 -13.92 4.78 -9.14
CA CYS A 107 -12.87 5.48 -8.39
C CYS A 107 -13.54 6.19 -7.21
N GLU A 108 -14.08 5.43 -6.27
CA GLU A 108 -14.39 5.96 -4.97
C GLU A 108 -13.02 6.09 -4.30
N ASP A 109 -12.62 7.34 -4.07
CA ASP A 109 -11.36 7.82 -3.48
C ASP A 109 -11.18 7.39 -2.00
N VAL A 110 -11.59 6.16 -1.69
CA VAL A 110 -11.53 5.60 -0.35
C VAL A 110 -10.13 5.06 -0.14
N ILE A 111 -9.37 5.82 0.63
CA ILE A 111 -8.06 5.42 1.13
C ILE A 111 -8.25 4.69 2.47
N TRP A 112 -7.72 3.47 2.51
CA TRP A 112 -7.67 2.62 3.68
C TRP A 112 -6.29 2.64 4.30
N VAL A 113 -6.25 2.45 5.61
CA VAL A 113 -5.04 2.33 6.39
C VAL A 113 -5.09 1.02 7.15
N LEU A 114 -4.00 0.27 7.09
CA LEU A 114 -3.73 -0.85 7.97
C LEU A 114 -2.45 -0.54 8.75
N ARG A 115 -2.52 -0.50 10.07
CA ARG A 115 -1.35 -0.43 10.94
C ARG A 115 -0.89 -1.84 11.28
N LEU A 116 0.35 -2.16 10.97
CA LEU A 116 0.87 -3.53 11.12
C LEU A 116 1.18 -3.90 12.57
N SER A 117 1.45 -2.92 13.44
CA SER A 117 1.83 -3.15 14.84
C SER A 117 0.70 -3.73 15.69
N ASP A 118 -0.53 -3.26 15.48
CA ASP A 118 -1.72 -3.60 16.28
C ASP A 118 -2.86 -4.17 15.43
N GLY A 119 -2.74 -4.18 14.10
CA GLY A 119 -3.78 -4.63 13.18
C GLY A 119 -4.92 -3.62 13.01
N SER A 120 -4.79 -2.39 13.51
CA SER A 120 -5.81 -1.35 13.36
C SER A 120 -6.08 -1.09 11.88
N PHE A 121 -7.36 -1.13 11.50
CA PHE A 121 -7.80 -1.00 10.12
C PHE A 121 -8.96 -0.02 10.01
N GLY A 122 -8.86 0.95 9.11
CA GLY A 122 -9.88 1.98 8.94
C GLY A 122 -9.69 2.83 7.71
N ARG A 123 -10.65 3.71 7.45
CA ARG A 123 -10.59 4.70 6.38
C ARG A 123 -9.92 5.98 6.89
N VAL A 124 -9.13 6.61 6.03
CA VAL A 124 -8.56 7.93 6.33
C VAL A 124 -9.68 8.95 6.49
N GLY A 125 -9.69 9.65 7.63
CA GLY A 125 -10.63 10.73 7.96
C GLY A 125 -11.88 10.28 8.72
N GLU A 126 -12.12 8.97 8.89
CA GLU A 126 -13.29 8.47 9.64
C GLU A 126 -12.99 8.23 11.13
N SER A 127 -11.73 8.10 11.53
CA SER A 127 -11.34 7.85 12.93
C SER A 127 -10.22 8.77 13.42
N VAL A 128 -10.15 8.93 14.74
CA VAL A 128 -9.04 9.66 15.41
C VAL A 128 -7.70 8.95 15.20
N ASP A 129 -7.72 7.64 14.96
CA ASP A 129 -6.52 6.84 14.72
C ASP A 129 -5.91 7.08 13.34
N PHE A 130 -6.74 7.51 12.38
CA PHE A 130 -6.36 7.79 10.99
C PHE A 130 -6.92 9.14 10.54
N PRO A 131 -6.42 10.25 11.14
CA PRO A 131 -6.89 11.58 10.78
C PRO A 131 -6.57 11.87 9.31
N ASP A 132 -7.37 12.72 8.68
CA ASP A 132 -7.04 13.23 7.36
C ASP A 132 -5.76 14.07 7.47
N ILE A 133 -4.73 13.70 6.71
CA ILE A 133 -3.44 14.41 6.70
C ILE A 133 -3.12 14.72 5.25
N ASP A 134 -2.61 15.92 4.99
CA ASP A 134 -2.17 16.34 3.66
C ASP A 134 -0.89 15.59 3.26
N TRP A 135 -1.08 14.36 2.79
CA TRP A 135 -0.04 13.54 2.18
C TRP A 135 0.06 13.93 0.72
N SER A 136 0.75 15.02 0.42
CA SER A 136 1.14 15.27 -0.96
C SER A 136 2.01 14.09 -1.42
N PRO A 137 1.57 13.28 -2.40
CA PRO A 137 2.36 12.19 -2.91
C PRO A 137 3.63 12.77 -3.55
N PRO A 138 4.74 12.02 -3.58
CA PRO A 138 5.93 12.44 -4.30
C PRO A 138 5.60 12.81 -5.75
N SER A 139 6.18 13.91 -6.25
CA SER A 139 5.86 14.45 -7.58
C SER A 139 6.13 13.49 -8.74
N TRP A 140 7.02 12.52 -8.56
CA TRP A 140 7.37 11.54 -9.59
C TRP A 140 6.29 10.47 -9.85
N ILE A 141 5.34 10.29 -8.92
CA ILE A 141 4.17 9.42 -9.15
C ILE A 141 3.29 9.98 -10.26
N PHE A 142 3.37 11.29 -10.52
CA PHE A 142 2.62 11.95 -11.56
C PHE A 142 3.19 11.72 -12.97
N TYR A 143 4.40 11.16 -13.10
CA TYR A 143 5.04 10.88 -14.39
C TYR A 143 5.04 9.39 -14.75
N ALA A 144 4.73 8.50 -13.80
CA ALA A 144 4.79 7.05 -13.99
C ALA A 144 3.43 6.42 -14.33
N CYS A 145 2.34 7.20 -14.28
CA CYS A 145 0.99 6.74 -14.55
C CYS A 145 0.33 7.66 -15.59
N ASP A 146 0.14 7.15 -16.82
CA ASP A 146 -0.72 7.78 -17.85
C ASP A 146 -2.22 7.73 -17.50
N CYS A 147 -2.56 7.24 -16.29
CA CYS A 147 -3.91 7.05 -15.79
C CYS A 147 -4.14 7.88 -14.52
N ASP A 148 -5.42 8.14 -14.20
CA ASP A 148 -5.99 8.93 -13.08
C ASP A 148 -5.51 8.60 -11.64
N CYS A 149 -4.42 7.86 -11.44
CA CYS A 149 -3.80 7.57 -10.14
C CYS A 149 -3.43 8.86 -9.38
N VAL A 150 -3.18 9.93 -10.13
CA VAL A 150 -2.90 11.27 -9.63
C VAL A 150 -4.12 11.91 -8.98
N THR A 151 -5.32 11.63 -9.49
CA THR A 151 -6.59 12.16 -9.00
C THR A 151 -6.94 11.57 -7.63
N LEU A 152 -6.62 10.29 -7.37
CA LEU A 152 -6.81 9.63 -6.06
C LEU A 152 -6.10 10.35 -4.90
N TRP A 153 -4.94 10.96 -5.16
CA TRP A 153 -4.17 11.68 -4.15
C TRP A 153 -4.34 13.20 -4.23
N LYS A 154 -4.80 13.74 -5.37
CA LYS A 154 -5.17 15.17 -5.52
C LYS A 154 -6.60 15.47 -5.06
N GLY A 155 -7.51 14.50 -5.11
CA GLY A 155 -8.96 14.65 -4.89
C GLY A 155 -9.37 15.05 -3.47
N ARG A 156 -8.43 15.05 -2.52
CA ARG A 156 -8.65 15.59 -1.16
C ARG A 156 -8.08 16.99 -0.94
N LYS A 157 -7.74 17.74 -2.00
CA LYS A 157 -7.52 19.18 -1.85
C LYS A 157 -8.85 19.93 -1.91
N SER A 158 -9.31 20.34 -0.73
CA SER A 158 -9.81 21.70 -0.57
C SER A 158 -8.85 22.64 -1.31
N ILE A 159 -9.40 23.38 -2.26
CA ILE A 159 -8.75 24.41 -3.07
C ILE A 159 -7.84 25.26 -2.18
N ARG A 160 -6.51 25.08 -2.30
CA ARG A 160 -5.52 26.17 -2.23
C ARG A 160 -4.34 25.81 -3.14
N GLU A 161 -4.35 26.46 -4.30
CA GLU A 161 -3.17 26.69 -5.10
C GLU A 161 -2.07 27.26 -4.21
N TYR A 162 -0.93 26.57 -4.15
CA TYR A 162 0.32 27.23 -3.83
C TYR A 162 1.28 26.91 -4.97
N VAL A 163 1.37 27.90 -5.86
CA VAL A 163 2.51 28.12 -6.73
C VAL A 163 3.73 28.24 -5.82
N VAL A 164 4.60 27.24 -5.82
CA VAL A 164 5.93 27.37 -5.22
C VAL A 164 6.91 27.51 -6.37
N TYR A 165 7.33 28.76 -6.57
CA TYR A 165 8.46 29.10 -7.42
C TYR A 165 9.72 28.40 -6.91
N LEU A 166 10.46 27.78 -7.82
CA LEU A 166 11.83 27.32 -7.60
C LEU A 166 12.77 28.52 -7.66
N PHE A 167 13.43 28.82 -6.55
CA PHE A 167 14.82 29.31 -6.47
C PHE A 167 15.46 28.68 -5.23
#